data_AF-A0A5P2BUI5-F1
#
_entry.id   AF-A0A5P2BUI5-F1
#
_cell.length_a   1.000
_cell.length_b   1.000
_cell.length_c   1.000
_cell.angle_alpha   90.00
_cell.angle_beta   90.00
_cell.angle_gamma   90.00
#
_symmetry.space_group_name_H-M   'P 1'
#
loop_
_entity.id
_entity.type
_entity.pdbx_description
1 polymer ?
#
loop_
_entity_poly.entity_id
_entity_poly.type
_entity_poly.pdbx_seq_one_letter_code
_entity_poly.pdbx_strand_id
1 'polypeptide(L)' 'MASFIRRLWREVYASLRAYGAFYISAAHPAAAPPPPPAPPPPPAARPGGPPAGHPERLCPEVALTPVERALNRQLENGP' A
#
# COMPACT_ATOMS: atom_id res chain seq x y z
N MET A 1 14.92 32.92 -24.31
CA MET A 1 14.33 32.86 -22.94
C MET A 1 13.09 31.96 -22.85
N ALA A 2 12.01 32.22 -23.61
CA ALA A 2 10.73 31.50 -23.47
C ALA A 2 10.77 29.98 -23.77
N SER A 3 11.70 29.51 -24.62
CA SER A 3 11.88 28.07 -24.88
C SER A 3 12.56 27.36 -23.71
N PHE A 4 13.57 27.99 -23.11
CA PHE A 4 14.28 27.46 -21.94
C PHE A 4 13.35 27.36 -20.73
N ILE A 5 12.55 28.39 -20.48
CA ILE A 5 11.54 28.41 -19.41
C ILE A 5 10.55 27.26 -19.59
N ARG A 6 10.00 27.06 -20.80
CA ARG A 6 9.07 25.95 -21.08
C ARG A 6 9.71 24.58 -20.87
N ARG A 7 10.98 24.41 -21.25
CA ARG A 7 11.71 23.17 -21.04
C ARG A 7 11.92 22.89 -19.55
N LEU A 8 12.31 23.91 -18.78
CA LEU A 8 12.49 23.81 -17.33
C LEU A 8 11.17 23.40 -16.64
N TRP A 9 10.06 24.07 -16.96
CA TRP A 9 8.75 23.74 -16.40
C TRP A 9 8.33 22.30 -16.69
N ARG A 10 8.62 21.81 -17.90
CA ARG A 10 8.32 20.42 -18.28
C ARG A 10 9.13 19.41 -17.47
N GLU A 11 10.43 19.66 -17.29
CA GLU A 11 11.29 18.75 -16.51
C GLU A 11 10.91 18.74 -15.02
N VAL A 12 10.62 19.91 -14.44
CA VAL A 12 10.13 20.04 -13.06
C VAL A 12 8.79 19.32 -12.87
N TYR A 13 7.87 19.45 -13.83
CA TYR A 13 6.61 18.73 -13.79
C TYR A 13 6.81 17.20 -13.88
N ALA A 14 7.70 16.74 -14.77
CA ALA A 14 8.01 15.32 -14.92
C ALA A 14 8.64 14.73 -13.65
N SER A 15 9.56 15.45 -13.00
CA SER A 15 10.20 14.98 -11.77
C SER A 15 9.22 14.95 -10.58
N LEU A 16 8.37 15.97 -10.42
CA LEU A 16 7.33 15.99 -9.38
C LEU A 16 6.30 14.86 -9.56
N ARG A 17 5.94 14.57 -10.81
CA ARG A 17 5.06 13.45 -11.14
C ARG A 17 5.71 12.10 -10.85
N ALA A 18 6.98 11.90 -11.24
CA ALA A 18 7.73 10.67 -10.98
C ALA A 18 7.96 10.42 -9.48
N TYR A 19 8.21 11.48 -8.71
CA TYR A 19 8.34 11.42 -7.26
C TYR A 19 7.02 11.08 -6.54
N GLY A 20 5.86 11.31 -7.18
CA GLY A 20 4.56 11.05 -6.58
C GLY A 20 4.07 12.17 -5.65
N ALA A 21 4.61 13.39 -5.75
CA ALA A 21 4.24 14.53 -4.91
C ALA A 21 2.73 14.82 -4.90
N PHE A 22 2.05 14.56 -6.02
CA PHE A 22 0.61 14.74 -6.15
C PHE A 22 -0.21 13.80 -5.25
N TYR A 23 0.35 12.64 -4.89
CA TYR A 23 -0.32 11.64 -4.03
C TYR A 23 0.07 11.78 -2.55
N ILE A 24 1.20 12.43 -2.24
CA ILE A 24 1.70 12.58 -0.86
C ILE A 24 1.02 13.77 -0.14
N SER A 25 0.50 14.75 -0.87
CA SER A 25 -0.07 15.97 -0.27
C SER A 25 -1.42 15.80 0.44
N ALA A 26 -2.11 14.65 0.31
CA ALA A 26 -3.38 14.41 0.99
C ALA A 26 -3.23 14.04 2.49
N ALA A 27 -2.00 13.85 2.97
CA ALA A 27 -1.73 13.35 4.32
C ALA A 27 -1.03 14.37 5.23
N HIS A 28 -1.34 15.67 5.10
CA HIS A 28 -1.18 16.55 6.25
C HIS A 28 -2.53 16.65 6.95
N PRO A 29 -2.81 15.83 7.97
CA PRO A 29 -3.95 16.11 8.83
C PRO A 29 -3.64 17.44 9.51
N ALA A 30 -4.28 18.52 9.05
CA ALA A 30 -4.47 19.68 9.91
C ALA A 30 -5.00 19.13 11.22
N ALA A 31 -4.26 19.35 12.31
CA ALA A 31 -4.47 18.69 13.59
C ALA A 31 -5.89 18.94 14.10
N ALA A 32 -6.82 18.05 13.75
CA ALA A 32 -8.11 17.98 14.36
C ALA A 32 -7.90 17.54 15.82
N PRO A 33 -8.63 18.11 16.79
CA PRO A 33 -8.59 17.62 18.16
C PRO A 33 -8.92 16.11 18.17
N PRO A 34 -8.24 15.32 19.02
CA PRO A 34 -8.43 13.88 19.03
C PRO A 34 -9.92 13.55 19.32
N PRO A 35 -10.54 12.64 18.55
CA PRO A 35 -11.88 12.18 18.87
C PRO A 35 -11.90 11.50 20.24
N PRO A 36 -13.07 11.47 20.93
CA PRO A 36 -13.21 10.71 22.17
C PRO A 36 -12.81 9.25 21.95
N PRO A 37 -12.29 8.56 22.99
CA PRO A 37 -11.84 7.18 22.86
C PRO A 37 -13.01 6.30 22.39
N ALA A 38 -12.87 5.72 21.20
CA ALA A 38 -13.82 4.78 20.68
C ALA A 38 -13.84 3.52 21.55
N PRO A 39 -15.00 2.85 21.70
CA PRO A 39 -15.03 1.52 22.30
C PRO A 39 -14.04 0.60 21.55
N PRO A 40 -13.44 -0.38 22.23
CA PRO A 40 -12.48 -1.28 21.60
C PRO A 40 -13.13 -1.91 20.37
N PRO A 41 -12.45 -1.90 19.21
CA PRO A 41 -12.99 -2.54 18.02
C PRO A 41 -13.24 -4.02 18.33
N PRO A 42 -14.28 -4.65 17.74
CA PRO A 42 -14.34 -6.10 17.74
C PRO A 42 -13.03 -6.64 17.18
N PRO A 43 -12.55 -7.82 17.63
CA PRO A 43 -11.31 -8.40 17.13
C PRO A 43 -11.34 -8.33 15.61
N ALA A 44 -10.41 -7.56 15.04
CA ALA A 44 -10.36 -7.36 13.60
C ALA A 44 -10.32 -8.74 12.98
N ALA A 45 -11.34 -9.08 12.18
CA ALA A 45 -11.26 -10.26 11.34
C ALA A 45 -9.93 -10.14 10.60
N ARG A 46 -9.07 -11.16 10.72
CA ARG A 46 -7.79 -11.19 9.99
C ARG A 46 -8.10 -10.75 8.57
N PRO A 47 -7.40 -9.74 8.01
CA PRO A 47 -7.69 -9.26 6.67
C PRO A 47 -7.77 -10.47 5.76
N GLY A 48 -8.99 -10.76 5.30
CA GLY A 48 -9.24 -11.94 4.50
C GLY A 48 -8.44 -11.84 3.22
N GLY A 49 -8.01 -12.97 2.69
CA GLY A 49 -7.47 -13.00 1.33
C GLY A 49 -8.51 -12.49 0.31
N PRO A 50 -8.10 -12.27 -0.94
CA PRO A 50 -8.99 -11.80 -2.00
C PRO A 50 -10.26 -12.67 -2.12
N PRO A 51 -11.37 -12.14 -2.68
CA PRO A 51 -12.62 -12.91 -2.84
C PRO A 51 -12.42 -14.18 -3.68
N ALA A 52 -13.33 -15.14 -3.54
CA ALA A 52 -13.31 -16.35 -4.36
C ALA A 52 -13.41 -15.99 -5.86
N GLY A 53 -12.54 -16.58 -6.68
CA GLY A 53 -12.44 -16.27 -8.12
C GLY A 53 -11.51 -15.11 -8.49
N HIS A 54 -10.87 -14.44 -7.52
CA HIS A 54 -9.87 -13.42 -7.82
C HIS A 54 -8.60 -14.06 -8.42
N PRO A 55 -8.03 -13.53 -9.52
CA PRO A 55 -6.83 -14.11 -10.16
C PRO A 55 -5.59 -14.10 -9.25
N GLU A 56 -5.57 -13.21 -8.25
CA GLU A 56 -4.48 -13.12 -7.27
C GLU A 56 -4.66 -14.08 -6.07
N ARG A 57 -5.75 -14.86 -6.00
CA ARG A 57 -5.83 -15.93 -5.01
C ARG A 57 -4.77 -16.98 -5.37
N LEU A 58 -3.86 -17.23 -4.45
CA LEU A 58 -3.06 -18.46 -4.44
C LEU A 58 -4.03 -19.63 -4.58
N CYS A 59 -3.86 -20.48 -5.60
CA CYS A 59 -4.70 -21.66 -5.84
C CYS A 59 -4.61 -22.59 -4.63
N PRO A 60 -5.63 -22.64 -3.73
CA PRO A 60 -5.52 -23.45 -2.52
C PRO A 60 -5.46 -24.95 -2.81
N GLU A 61 -5.87 -25.37 -4.02
CA GLU A 61 -5.80 -26.76 -4.50
C GLU A 61 -4.38 -27.16 -4.93
N VAL A 62 -3.49 -26.19 -5.16
CA VAL A 62 -2.10 -26.46 -5.52
C VAL A 62 -1.29 -26.60 -4.24
N ALA A 63 -0.79 -27.81 -4.00
CA ALA A 63 0.05 -28.08 -2.86
C ALA A 63 1.33 -27.23 -2.92
N LEU A 64 1.63 -26.53 -1.82
CA LEU A 64 2.87 -25.79 -1.67
C LEU A 64 4.09 -26.73 -1.78
N THR A 65 5.09 -26.29 -2.54
CA THR A 65 6.39 -26.94 -2.59
C THR A 65 7.04 -26.95 -1.19
N PRO A 66 8.04 -27.82 -0.94
CA PRO A 66 8.75 -27.84 0.34
C PRO A 66 9.34 -26.48 0.74
N VAL A 67 9.85 -25.71 -0.24
CA VAL A 67 10.43 -24.38 -0.01
C VAL A 67 9.35 -23.37 0.38
N GLU A 68 8.24 -23.33 -0.34
CA GLU A 68 7.12 -22.42 -0.04
C GLU A 68 6.49 -22.73 1.32
N ARG A 69 6.41 -24.01 1.72
CA ARG A 69 6.00 -24.37 3.08
C ARG A 69 6.95 -23.86 4.15
N ALA A 70 8.26 -23.96 3.91
CA ALA A 70 9.25 -23.43 4.86
C ALA A 70 9.11 -21.91 5.02
N LEU A 71 8.93 -21.19 3.91
CA LEU A 71 8.70 -19.75 3.91
C LEU A 71 7.38 -19.37 4.61
N ASN A 72 6.29 -20.08 4.35
CA ASN A 72 4.99 -19.82 5.00
C ASN A 72 5.09 -19.96 6.54
N ARG A 73 5.85 -20.94 7.03
CA ARG A 73 6.13 -21.07 8.48
C ARG A 73 6.93 -19.90 9.04
N GLN A 74 7.86 -19.33 8.26
CA GLN A 74 8.60 -18.15 8.70
C GLN A 74 7.70 -16.92 8.79
N LEU A 75 6.78 -16.76 7.84
CA LEU A 75 5.80 -15.68 7.82
C LEU A 75 4.78 -15.79 8.96
N GLU A 76 4.30 -17.00 9.23
CA GLU A 76 3.35 -17.26 10.33
C GLU A 76 3.97 -17.04 11.72
N ASN A 77 5.26 -17.32 11.86
CA ASN A 77 5.96 -17.18 13.14
C ASN A 77 6.52 -15.77 13.39
N GLY A 78 6.59 -14.91 12.35
CA GLY A 78 7.15 -13.56 12.44
C GLY A 78 8.63 -13.53 12.87
N PRO A 79 9.29 -12.36 12.89
CA PRO A 79 10.53 -12.15 13.63
C PRO A 79 10.31 -12.15 15.15
#